data_AF-G3CHZ5-F1
#
_entry.id   AF-G3CHZ5-F1
#
_cell.length_a   1.000
_cell.length_b   1.000
_cell.length_c   1.000
_cell.angle_alpha   90.00
_cell.angle_beta   90.00
_cell.angle_gamma   90.00
#
_symmetry.space_group_name_H-M   'P 1'
#
loop_
_entity.id
_entity.type
_entity.pdbx_description
1 polymer ?
#
loop_
_entity_poly.entity_id
_entity_poly.type
_entity_poly.pdbx_seq_one_letter_code
_entity_poly.pdbx_strand_id
1 'polypeptide(L)'
;LIFYNIIASFCFGKKYDMKDPEFNRIRSLIDNVNDQFNGIFLADLMPPLRHVPTRAMNLIKRSAEELHAFFDNLMAEHKQTYDGNDLRDLTDYTIQSETEMKTSGLEEFQVKLTNVHYRQIVLDMF
;
A
#
# COMPACT_ATOMS: atom_id res chain seq x y z
N LEU A 1 -3.94 -17.91 0.24
CA LEU A 1 -5.32 -17.63 -0.23
C LEU A 1 -6.20 -17.20 0.93
N ILE A 2 -6.49 -18.06 1.90
CA ILE A 2 -7.23 -17.67 3.13
C ILE A 2 -6.49 -16.57 3.90
N PHE A 3 -5.17 -16.69 4.04
CA PHE A 3 -4.33 -15.70 4.74
C PHE A 3 -4.45 -14.29 4.15
N TYR A 4 -4.25 -14.13 2.84
CA TYR A 4 -4.43 -12.84 2.15
C TYR A 4 -5.83 -12.26 2.32
N ASN A 5 -6.89 -13.09 2.37
CA ASN A 5 -8.25 -12.62 2.65
C ASN A 5 -8.44 -12.17 4.10
N ILE A 6 -7.77 -12.81 5.07
CA ILE A 6 -7.76 -12.36 6.45
C ILE A 6 -7.10 -10.98 6.53
N ILE A 7 -5.94 -10.82 5.90
CA ILE A 7 -5.22 -9.55 5.91
C ILE A 7 -5.98 -8.47 5.13
N ALA A 8 -6.58 -8.79 3.98
CA ALA A 8 -7.47 -7.87 3.26
C ALA A 8 -8.64 -7.39 4.12
N SER A 9 -9.29 -8.31 4.84
CA SER A 9 -10.40 -7.97 5.72
C SER A 9 -9.96 -7.13 6.91
N PHE A 10 -8.73 -7.33 7.40
CA PHE A 10 -8.16 -6.53 8.48
C PHE A 10 -7.72 -5.14 8.01
N CYS A 11 -7.11 -5.05 6.82
CA CYS A 11 -6.55 -3.81 6.29
C CYS A 11 -7.60 -2.89 5.68
N PHE A 12 -8.62 -3.47 5.03
CA PHE A 12 -9.55 -2.74 4.16
C PHE A 12 -11.02 -3.10 4.35
N GLY A 13 -11.34 -3.97 5.33
CA GLY A 13 -12.71 -4.45 5.53
C GLY A 13 -13.26 -5.32 4.38
N LYS A 14 -12.47 -5.59 3.34
CA LYS A 14 -12.89 -6.30 2.13
C LYS A 14 -12.65 -7.80 2.26
N LYS A 15 -13.62 -8.59 1.82
CA LYS A 15 -13.52 -10.04 1.68
C LYS A 15 -13.65 -10.39 0.20
N TYR A 16 -12.60 -10.97 -0.36
CA TYR A 16 -12.60 -11.37 -1.77
C TYR A 16 -13.04 -12.83 -1.93
N ASP A 17 -13.77 -13.13 -3.00
CA ASP A 17 -13.94 -14.51 -3.44
C ASP A 17 -12.59 -15.07 -3.93
N MET A 18 -12.39 -16.39 -3.82
CA MET A 18 -11.16 -17.04 -4.29
C MET A 18 -10.91 -16.84 -5.80
N LYS A 19 -11.98 -16.62 -6.58
CA LYS A 19 -11.93 -16.36 -8.02
C LYS A 19 -12.07 -14.88 -8.37
N ASP A 20 -12.00 -14.00 -7.37
CA ASP A 20 -12.11 -12.57 -7.60
C ASP A 20 -10.92 -12.08 -8.48
N PRO A 21 -11.20 -11.44 -9.63
CA PRO A 21 -10.17 -11.02 -10.56
C PRO A 21 -9.30 -9.88 -10.01
N GLU A 22 -9.86 -8.98 -9.19
CA GLU A 22 -9.12 -7.87 -8.56
C GLU A 22 -8.12 -8.43 -7.55
N PHE A 23 -8.57 -9.35 -6.70
CA PHE A 23 -7.72 -10.00 -5.72
C PHE A 23 -6.55 -10.78 -6.35
N ASN A 24 -6.85 -11.56 -7.41
CA ASN A 24 -5.81 -12.28 -8.14
C ASN A 24 -4.83 -11.32 -8.84
N ARG A 25 -5.30 -10.15 -9.27
CA ARG A 25 -4.45 -9.13 -9.88
C ARG A 25 -3.48 -8.53 -8.88
N ILE A 26 -3.97 -8.08 -7.72
CA ILE A 26 -3.14 -7.50 -6.65
C ILE A 26 -2.08 -8.50 -6.20
N ARG A 27 -2.48 -9.76 -5.98
CA ARG A 27 -1.56 -10.83 -5.62
C ARG A 27 -0.45 -10.97 -6.66
N SER A 28 -0.81 -11.03 -7.95
CA SER A 28 0.18 -11.14 -9.02
C SER A 28 1.14 -9.96 -9.05
N LEU A 29 0.67 -8.74 -8.73
CA LEU A 29 1.54 -7.56 -8.65
C LEU A 29 2.54 -7.67 -7.49
N ILE A 30 2.08 -8.09 -6.32
CA ILE A 30 2.93 -8.29 -5.14
C ILE A 30 3.95 -9.41 -5.39
N ASP A 31 3.51 -10.55 -5.92
CA ASP A 31 4.38 -11.68 -6.26
C ASP A 31 5.45 -11.26 -7.29
N ASN A 32 5.07 -10.52 -8.33
CA ASN A 32 6.01 -9.99 -9.32
C ASN A 32 7.03 -9.03 -8.70
N VAL A 33 6.59 -8.13 -7.82
CA VAL A 33 7.49 -7.20 -7.12
C VAL A 33 8.48 -8.02 -6.27
N ASN A 34 7.98 -8.90 -5.41
CA ASN A 34 8.81 -9.73 -4.52
C ASN A 34 9.81 -10.59 -5.29
N ASP A 35 9.40 -11.22 -6.39
CA ASP A 35 10.29 -12.03 -7.23
C ASP A 35 11.42 -11.21 -7.83
N GLN A 36 11.18 -9.94 -8.17
CA GLN A 36 12.25 -9.07 -8.67
C GLN A 36 13.16 -8.58 -7.53
N PHE A 37 12.63 -8.39 -6.31
CA PHE A 37 13.40 -8.00 -5.13
C PHE A 37 14.21 -9.17 -4.49
N ASN A 38 14.02 -10.41 -4.97
CA ASN A 38 14.80 -11.57 -4.54
C ASN A 38 16.21 -11.56 -5.15
N GLY A 39 17.13 -10.79 -4.55
CA GLY A 39 18.54 -10.76 -4.91
C GLY A 39 19.23 -9.44 -4.57
N ILE A 40 20.53 -9.35 -4.86
CA ILE A 40 21.27 -8.08 -4.80
C ILE A 40 21.19 -7.44 -6.18
N PHE A 41 20.61 -6.25 -6.30
CA PHE A 41 20.64 -5.53 -7.57
C PHE A 41 22.05 -4.99 -7.81
N LEU A 42 22.61 -5.23 -9.01
CA LEU A 42 23.88 -4.62 -9.41
C LEU A 42 23.81 -3.08 -9.39
N ALA A 43 22.61 -2.52 -9.58
CA ALA A 43 22.35 -1.09 -9.41
C ALA A 43 22.59 -0.58 -7.97
N ASP A 44 22.44 -1.45 -6.96
CA ASP A 44 22.71 -1.12 -5.55
C ASP A 44 24.20 -1.25 -5.21
N LEU A 45 24.95 -2.05 -5.96
CA LEU A 45 26.40 -2.22 -5.78
C LEU A 45 27.24 -1.23 -6.60
N MET A 46 26.73 -0.78 -7.75
CA MET A 46 27.47 0.07 -8.69
C MET A 46 26.63 1.30 -9.10
N PRO A 47 26.91 2.48 -8.51
CA PRO A 47 26.14 3.71 -8.76
C PRO A 47 25.90 4.07 -10.25
N PRO A 48 26.84 3.85 -11.19
CA PRO A 48 26.58 4.12 -12.61
C PRO A 48 25.48 3.25 -13.23
N LEU A 49 25.29 2.02 -12.74
CA LEU A 49 24.27 1.10 -13.26
C LEU A 49 22.84 1.49 -12.84
N ARG A 50 22.69 2.40 -11.87
CA ARG A 50 21.38 2.93 -11.45
C ARG A 50 20.62 3.64 -12.57
N HIS A 51 21.34 4.18 -13.56
CA HIS A 51 20.74 4.90 -14.68
C HIS A 51 20.50 4.01 -15.92
N VAL A 52 20.88 2.72 -15.87
CA VAL A 52 20.69 1.79 -16.98
C VAL A 52 19.29 1.17 -16.89
N PRO A 53 18.38 1.44 -17.85
CA PRO A 53 17.06 0.84 -17.82
C PRO A 53 17.15 -0.65 -18.10
N THR A 54 16.86 -1.47 -17.09
CA THR A 54 16.76 -2.92 -17.25
C THR A 54 15.30 -3.36 -17.37
N ARG A 55 15.08 -4.53 -17.97
CA ARG A 55 13.73 -5.13 -18.05
C ARG A 55 13.13 -5.35 -16.66
N ALA A 56 13.95 -5.78 -15.70
CA ALA A 56 13.55 -5.97 -14.31
C ALA A 56 13.10 -4.65 -13.67
N MET A 57 13.89 -3.58 -13.78
CA MET A 57 13.52 -2.26 -13.24
C MET A 57 12.22 -1.72 -13.84
N ASN A 58 12.03 -1.90 -15.15
CA ASN A 58 10.79 -1.48 -15.81
C ASN A 58 9.58 -2.29 -15.33
N LEU A 59 9.74 -3.58 -15.05
CA LEU A 59 8.69 -4.44 -14.52
C LEU A 59 8.34 -4.07 -13.07
N ILE A 60 9.35 -3.85 -12.22
CA ILE A 60 9.16 -3.39 -10.83
C ILE A 60 8.39 -2.07 -10.84
N LYS A 61 8.86 -1.10 -11.63
CA LYS A 61 8.24 0.23 -11.69
C LYS A 61 6.77 0.15 -12.09
N ARG A 62 6.44 -0.58 -13.16
CA ARG A 62 5.05 -0.75 -13.62
C ARG A 62 4.19 -1.45 -12.58
N SER A 63 4.72 -2.51 -11.95
CA SER A 63 3.98 -3.27 -10.94
C SER A 63 3.73 -2.43 -9.69
N ALA A 64 4.70 -1.64 -9.25
CA ALA A 64 4.58 -0.71 -8.13
C ALA A 64 3.60 0.44 -8.44
N GLU A 65 3.64 1.00 -9.66
CA GLU A 65 2.67 2.03 -10.09
C GLU A 65 1.23 1.52 -10.03
N GLU A 66 1.00 0.29 -10.49
CA GLU A 66 -0.34 -0.33 -10.46
C GLU A 66 -0.77 -0.69 -9.04
N LEU A 67 0.15 -1.21 -8.22
CA LEU A 67 -0.13 -1.49 -6.82
C LEU A 67 -0.48 -0.21 -6.06
N HIS A 68 0.31 0.87 -6.23
CA HIS A 68 0.02 2.16 -5.61
C HIS A 68 -1.35 2.71 -6.04
N ALA A 69 -1.68 2.63 -7.33
CA ALA A 69 -2.98 3.07 -7.83
C ALA A 69 -4.14 2.30 -7.20
N PHE A 70 -4.00 0.99 -7.00
CA PHE A 70 -5.00 0.18 -6.31
C PHE A 70 -5.22 0.67 -4.87
N PHE A 71 -4.14 0.82 -4.09
CA PHE A 71 -4.25 1.28 -2.71
C PHE A 71 -4.73 2.74 -2.60
N ASP A 72 -4.33 3.62 -3.53
CA ASP A 72 -4.81 5.01 -3.58
C ASP A 72 -6.33 5.06 -3.78
N ASN A 73 -6.88 4.23 -4.68
CA ASN A 73 -8.32 4.14 -4.89
C ASN A 73 -9.03 3.60 -3.63
N LEU A 74 -8.46 2.56 -3.02
CA LEU A 74 -9.03 1.97 -1.81
C LEU A 74 -9.04 2.96 -0.64
N MET A 75 -7.97 3.71 -0.44
CA MET A 75 -7.94 4.78 0.56
C MET A 75 -8.95 5.88 0.26
N ALA A 76 -9.12 6.25 -1.02
CA ALA A 76 -10.11 7.24 -1.41
C ALA A 76 -11.55 6.77 -1.10
N GLU A 77 -11.86 5.49 -1.34
CA GLU A 77 -13.14 4.89 -0.95
C GLU A 77 -13.36 4.99 0.57
N HIS A 78 -12.36 4.63 1.37
CA HIS A 78 -12.48 4.70 2.83
C HIS A 78 -12.72 6.13 3.31
N LYS A 79 -11.97 7.10 2.77
CA LYS A 79 -12.15 8.53 3.09
C LYS A 79 -13.55 9.05 2.74
N GLN A 80 -14.20 8.54 1.69
CA GLN A 80 -15.56 8.96 1.31
C GLN A 80 -16.62 8.42 2.25
N THR A 81 -16.43 7.20 2.77
CA THR A 81 -17.40 6.50 3.63
C THR A 81 -17.05 6.54 5.12
N TYR A 82 -16.09 7.39 5.49
CA TYR A 82 -15.49 7.42 6.82
C TYR A 82 -16.49 7.89 7.90
N ASP A 83 -16.61 7.12 8.98
CA ASP A 83 -17.34 7.49 10.20
C ASP A 83 -16.42 7.34 11.42
N GLY A 84 -16.11 8.45 12.10
CA GLY A 84 -15.25 8.44 13.28
C GLY A 84 -15.82 7.68 14.48
N ASN A 85 -17.11 7.28 14.45
CA ASN A 85 -17.73 6.47 15.49
C ASN A 85 -17.72 4.96 15.19
N ASP A 86 -17.43 4.57 13.95
CA ASP A 86 -17.41 3.18 13.49
C ASP A 86 -16.19 2.92 12.59
N LEU A 87 -15.08 2.54 13.22
CA LEU A 87 -13.82 2.24 12.53
C LEU A 87 -13.84 0.79 12.04
N ARG A 88 -13.91 0.61 10.71
CA ARG A 88 -14.18 -0.71 10.10
C ARG A 88 -12.93 -1.59 9.98
N ASP A 89 -11.77 -0.97 9.82
CA ASP A 89 -10.49 -1.64 9.52
C ASP A 89 -9.29 -0.70 9.75
N LEU A 90 -8.07 -1.23 9.52
CA LEU A 90 -6.82 -0.47 9.65
C LEU A 90 -6.83 0.84 8.86
N THR A 91 -7.42 0.86 7.65
CA THR A 91 -7.44 2.07 6.82
C THR A 91 -8.24 3.16 7.51
N ASP A 92 -9.39 2.87 8.10
CA ASP A 92 -10.13 3.84 8.91
C ASP A 92 -9.34 4.31 10.15
N TYR A 93 -8.62 3.42 10.83
CA TYR A 93 -7.73 3.83 11.93
C TYR A 93 -6.65 4.81 11.47
N THR A 94 -6.08 4.63 10.28
CA THR A 94 -5.11 5.58 9.72
C THR A 94 -5.76 6.94 9.41
N ILE A 95 -7.01 6.97 8.94
CA ILE A 95 -7.76 8.20 8.67
C ILE A 95 -8.12 8.93 9.98
N GLN A 96 -8.52 8.19 11.02
CA GLN A 96 -8.78 8.74 12.36
C GLN A 96 -7.51 9.38 12.92
N SER A 97 -6.37 8.68 12.84
CA SER A 97 -5.07 9.21 13.28
C SER A 97 -4.69 10.48 12.52
N GLU A 98 -4.91 10.53 11.20
CA GLU A 98 -4.69 11.75 10.40
C GLU A 98 -5.56 12.92 10.89
N THR A 99 -6.82 12.64 11.23
CA THR A 99 -7.79 13.66 11.69
C THR A 99 -7.44 14.18 13.09
N GLU A 100 -7.06 13.30 14.01
CA GLU A 100 -6.63 13.67 15.36
C GLU A 100 -5.37 14.52 15.34
N MET A 101 -4.38 14.15 14.51
CA MET A 101 -3.13 14.90 14.36
C MET A 101 -3.41 16.35 13.92
N LYS A 102 -4.25 16.55 12.90
CA LYS A 102 -4.63 17.89 12.42
C LYS A 102 -5.37 18.72 13.47
N THR A 103 -6.19 18.07 14.29
CA THR A 103 -7.03 18.76 15.29
C THR A 103 -6.26 19.12 16.57
N SER A 104 -5.20 18.37 16.89
CA SER A 104 -4.42 18.54 18.13
C SER A 104 -3.59 19.84 18.21
N GLY A 105 -3.35 20.53 17.09
CA GLY A 105 -2.48 21.71 17.04
C GLY A 105 -0.99 21.39 17.28
N LEU A 106 -0.61 20.11 17.39
CA LEU A 106 0.76 19.63 17.60
C LEU A 106 1.47 19.27 16.28
N GLU A 107 0.96 19.73 15.13
CA GLU A 107 1.49 19.42 13.80
C GLU A 107 2.99 19.74 13.64
N GLU A 108 3.52 20.69 14.42
CA GLU A 108 4.93 21.10 14.38
C GLU A 108 5.85 20.16 15.20
N PHE A 109 5.29 19.41 16.15
CA PHE A 109 6.05 18.58 17.10
C PHE A 109 5.93 17.07 16.83
N GLN A 110 5.08 16.66 15.89
CA GLN A 110 4.86 15.25 15.52
C GLN A 110 5.26 14.96 14.06
N VAL A 111 5.58 13.70 13.78
CA VAL A 111 5.93 13.24 12.42
C VAL A 111 4.76 13.52 11.48
N LYS A 112 4.94 14.43 10.52
CA LYS A 112 3.93 14.75 9.50
C LYS A 112 3.77 13.58 8.54
N LEU A 113 2.81 12.71 8.84
CA LEU A 113 2.39 11.65 7.93
C LEU A 113 1.48 12.25 6.84
N THR A 114 1.78 11.91 5.59
CA THR A 114 1.00 12.28 4.42
C THR A 114 0.22 11.07 3.91
N ASN A 115 -0.70 11.27 2.95
CA ASN A 115 -1.40 10.17 2.25
C ASN A 115 -0.45 9.07 1.76
N VAL A 116 0.77 9.44 1.34
CA VAL A 116 1.80 8.49 0.91
C VAL A 116 2.24 7.58 2.05
N HIS A 117 2.42 8.12 3.25
CA HIS A 117 2.83 7.35 4.42
C HIS A 117 1.72 6.42 4.89
N TYR A 118 0.48 6.91 4.94
CA TYR A 118 -0.67 6.08 5.30
C TYR A 118 -0.88 4.96 4.30
N ARG A 119 -0.78 5.23 2.99
CA ARG A 119 -0.78 4.19 1.96
C ARG A 119 0.31 3.16 2.20
N GLN A 120 1.53 3.61 2.48
CA GLN A 120 2.66 2.72 2.71
C GLN A 120 2.42 1.82 3.93
N ILE A 121 1.88 2.36 5.03
CA ILE A 121 1.55 1.57 6.24
C ILE A 121 0.57 0.45 5.89
N VAL A 122 -0.49 0.76 5.15
CA VAL A 122 -1.50 -0.25 4.80
C VAL A 122 -0.93 -1.27 3.81
N LEU A 123 -0.08 -0.84 2.88
CA LEU A 123 0.63 -1.73 1.95
C LEU A 123 1.61 -2.66 2.68
N ASP A 124 2.40 -2.14 3.62
CA ASP A 124 3.36 -2.94 4.40
C ASP A 124 2.68 -3.99 5.27
N MET A 125 1.45 -3.71 5.72
CA MET A 125 0.65 -4.65 6.50
C MET A 125 -0.04 -5.71 5.62
N PHE A 126 -0.21 -5.47 4.31
CA PHE A 126 -0.93 -6.34 3.37
C PHE A 126 -0.02 -7.34 2.64
#